data_AF-A0AAW2LHP3-F1
#
_entry.id   AF-A0AAW2LHP3-F1
#
_cell.length_a   1.000
_cell.length_b   1.000
_cell.length_c   1.000
_cell.angle_alpha   90.00
_cell.angle_beta   90.00
_cell.angle_gamma   90.00
#
_symmetry.space_group_name_H-M   'P 1'
#
loop_
_entity.id
_entity.type
_entity.pdbx_description
1 polymer ?
#
loop_
_entity_poly.entity_id
_entity_poly.type
_entity_poly.pdbx_seq_one_letter_code
_entity_poly.pdbx_strand_id
1 'polypeptide(L)'
;MDPSRLGETDANVITHHLNIDPNIKPAKQKKRHFGPEKDKIIQAEVDKLMATGHIEEIQFPKWLSSVVLPKPGGKWRMSIDYRDLNKACPKDLYPFPRIDQLVDSTSRYELSSMMDASQGYQ
;
A
#
# COMPACT_ATOMS: atom_id res chain seq x y z
N MET A 1 21.55 6.94 1.75
CA MET A 1 20.35 7.49 2.40
C MET A 1 19.96 6.53 3.50
N ASP A 2 19.85 7.03 4.72
CA ASP A 2 19.53 6.26 5.92
C ASP A 2 18.01 5.95 5.93
N PRO A 3 17.59 4.67 5.96
CA PRO A 3 16.18 4.28 5.98
C PRO A 3 15.42 4.77 7.23
N SER A 4 16.13 5.18 8.29
CA SER A 4 15.53 5.66 9.54
C SER A 4 15.06 7.13 9.50
N ARG A 5 15.16 7.81 8.35
CA ARG A 5 14.74 9.22 8.19
C ARG A 5 13.31 9.41 7.67
N LEU A 6 12.57 8.34 7.38
CA LEU A 6 11.12 8.45 7.23
C LEU A 6 10.52 8.42 8.62
N GLY A 7 10.07 9.60 9.08
CA GLY A 7 9.46 9.76 10.38
C GLY A 7 8.36 8.75 10.60
N GLU A 8 8.36 8.16 11.79
CA GLU A 8 7.26 7.33 12.28
C GLU A 8 5.93 8.03 11.98
N THR A 9 5.05 7.34 11.25
CA THR A 9 3.70 7.83 10.98
C THR A 9 2.92 7.81 12.28
N ASP A 10 2.83 8.96 12.94
CA ASP A 10 2.03 9.09 14.16
C ASP A 10 0.56 8.84 13.81
N ALA A 11 0.00 7.74 14.33
CA ALA A 11 -1.40 7.36 14.13
C ALA A 11 -2.40 8.42 14.62
N ASN A 12 -1.95 9.35 15.49
CA ASN A 12 -2.76 10.49 15.93
C ASN A 12 -2.91 11.58 14.87
N VAL A 13 -2.07 11.60 13.83
CA VAL A 13 -2.13 12.60 12.76
C VAL A 13 -3.24 12.23 11.78
N ILE A 14 -3.12 11.10 11.09
CA ILE A 14 -4.13 10.58 10.15
C ILE A 14 -4.04 9.05 10.14
N THR A 15 -5.18 8.37 10.27
CA THR A 15 -5.30 6.92 10.06
C THR A 15 -6.20 6.64 8.86
N HIS A 16 -5.76 5.78 7.94
CA HIS A 16 -6.58 5.35 6.82
C HIS A 16 -7.56 4.26 7.24
N HIS A 17 -8.86 4.53 7.12
CA HIS A 17 -9.92 3.57 7.42
C HIS A 17 -10.52 3.02 6.13
N LEU A 18 -10.44 1.69 5.94
CA LEU A 18 -11.13 1.02 4.85
C LEU A 18 -12.63 1.00 5.11
N ASN A 19 -13.40 1.67 4.24
CA ASN A 19 -14.86 1.62 4.28
C ASN A 19 -15.34 0.31 3.65
N ILE A 20 -15.42 -0.78 4.39
CA ILE A 20 -15.88 -2.07 3.86
C ILE A 20 -17.40 -2.14 3.94
N ASP A 21 -18.07 -2.46 2.83
CA ASP A 21 -19.53 -2.68 2.84
C ASP A 21 -19.88 -3.85 3.78
N PRO A 22 -20.69 -3.62 4.84
CA PRO A 22 -21.02 -4.64 5.82
C PRO A 22 -21.81 -5.83 5.25
N ASN A 23 -22.42 -5.67 4.07
CA ASN A 23 -23.15 -6.73 3.40
C ASN A 23 -22.24 -7.71 2.63
N ILE A 24 -20.98 -7.33 2.40
CA ILE A 24 -20.04 -8.15 1.63
C ILE A 24 -19.34 -9.13 2.56
N LYS A 25 -19.42 -10.43 2.21
CA LYS A 25 -18.78 -11.49 2.99
C LYS A 25 -17.26 -11.41 2.87
N PRO A 26 -16.51 -11.52 3.99
CA PRO A 26 -15.06 -11.56 3.97
C PRO A 26 -14.52 -12.70 3.11
N ALA A 27 -13.52 -12.38 2.28
CA ALA A 27 -12.83 -13.35 1.44
C ALA A 27 -11.56 -13.86 2.13
N LYS A 28 -11.35 -15.17 2.07
CA LYS A 28 -10.10 -15.82 2.46
C LYS A 28 -9.48 -16.51 1.25
N GLN A 29 -8.49 -15.87 0.65
CA GLN A 29 -7.81 -16.41 -0.51
C GLN A 29 -6.90 -17.58 -0.13
N LYS A 30 -6.81 -18.57 -1.01
CA LYS A 30 -5.90 -19.70 -0.84
C LYS A 30 -4.45 -19.22 -0.93
N LYS A 31 -3.60 -19.75 -0.04
CA LYS A 31 -2.14 -19.55 -0.12
C LYS A 31 -1.61 -20.11 -1.43
N ARG A 32 -0.84 -19.29 -2.16
CA ARG A 32 -0.15 -19.71 -3.39
C ARG A 32 1.19 -20.34 -3.05
N HIS A 33 1.64 -21.27 -3.90
CA HIS A 33 2.95 -21.91 -3.78
C HIS A 33 3.87 -21.37 -4.87
N PHE A 34 5.04 -20.85 -4.49
CA PHE A 34 5.95 -20.17 -5.41
C PHE A 34 7.28 -20.91 -5.63
N GLY A 35 7.59 -21.89 -4.78
CA GLY A 35 8.85 -22.63 -4.80
C GLY A 35 9.97 -21.90 -4.06
N PRO A 36 11.07 -22.60 -3.75
CA PRO A 36 12.03 -22.19 -2.73
C PRO A 36 12.77 -20.88 -3.05
N GLU A 37 13.07 -20.60 -4.32
CA GLU A 37 13.73 -19.34 -4.73
C GLU A 37 12.84 -18.13 -4.44
N LYS A 38 11.56 -18.23 -4.79
CA LYS A 38 10.58 -17.16 -4.62
C LYS A 38 10.14 -17.01 -3.17
N ASP A 39 10.03 -18.11 -2.44
CA ASP A 39 9.70 -18.10 -1.02
C ASP A 39 10.79 -17.36 -0.21
N LYS A 40 12.07 -17.47 -0.59
CA LYS A 40 13.16 -16.66 0.01
C LYS A 40 12.99 -15.16 -0.22
N ILE A 41 12.54 -14.76 -1.41
CA ILE A 41 12.29 -13.35 -1.74
C ILE A 41 11.12 -12.82 -0.90
N ILE A 42 10.05 -13.60 -0.76
CA ILE A 42 8.91 -13.25 0.09
C ILE A 42 9.35 -13.11 1.54
N GLN A 43 10.08 -14.09 2.07
CA GLN A 43 10.53 -14.08 3.47
C GLN A 43 11.41 -12.87 3.77
N ALA A 44 12.39 -12.56 2.90
CA ALA A 44 13.27 -11.42 3.09
C ALA A 44 12.50 -10.08 3.11
N GLU A 45 11.46 -9.93 2.29
CA GLU A 45 10.63 -8.72 2.31
C GLU A 45 9.72 -8.66 3.54
N VAL A 46 9.15 -9.79 3.97
CA VAL A 46 8.36 -9.90 5.22
C VAL A 46 9.22 -9.53 6.43
N ASP A 47 10.42 -10.09 6.54
CA ASP A 47 11.33 -9.81 7.67
C ASP A 47 11.68 -8.32 7.75
N LYS A 48 11.89 -7.68 6.59
CA LYS A 48 12.13 -6.24 6.49
C LYS A 48 10.91 -5.42 6.93
N LEU A 49 9.70 -5.80 6.51
CA LEU A 49 8.47 -5.11 6.90
C LEU A 49 8.16 -5.29 8.39
N MET A 50 8.42 -6.47 8.95
CA MET A 50 8.32 -6.72 10.39
C MET A 50 9.33 -5.87 11.17
N ALA A 51 10.58 -5.82 10.73
CA ALA A 51 11.64 -5.05 11.40
C ALA A 51 11.40 -3.53 11.38
N THR A 52 10.64 -3.04 10.40
CA THR A 52 10.24 -1.62 10.30
C THR A 52 8.92 -1.33 11.01
N GLY A 53 8.22 -2.34 11.52
CA GLY A 53 6.93 -2.17 12.20
C GLY A 53 5.73 -1.89 11.28
N HIS A 54 5.90 -1.98 9.95
CA HIS A 54 4.81 -1.75 8.98
C HIS A 54 3.77 -2.88 8.95
N ILE A 55 4.16 -4.09 9.37
CA ILE A 55 3.25 -5.24 9.47
C ILE A 55 3.44 -5.93 10.82
N GLU A 56 2.39 -6.61 11.25
CA GLU A 56 2.36 -7.41 12.47
C GLU A 56 1.67 -8.76 12.23
N GLU A 57 1.92 -9.72 13.11
CA GLU A 57 1.26 -11.01 13.07
C GLU A 57 -0.15 -10.91 13.65
N ILE A 58 -1.15 -11.40 12.90
CA ILE A 58 -2.55 -11.41 13.34
C ILE A 58 -3.08 -12.85 13.48
N GLN A 59 -3.77 -13.12 14.58
CA GLN A 59 -4.46 -14.39 14.79
C GLN A 59 -5.91 -14.31 14.30
N PHE A 60 -6.37 -15.38 13.64
CA PHE A 60 -7.75 -15.56 13.16
C PHE A 60 -8.32 -14.41 12.31
N PRO A 61 -7.65 -14.04 11.20
CA PRO A 61 -8.12 -12.93 10.38
C PRO A 61 -9.48 -13.22 9.72
N LYS A 62 -10.34 -12.21 9.64
CA LYS A 62 -11.62 -12.27 8.90
C LYS A 62 -11.37 -12.23 7.38
N TRP A 63 -10.47 -11.37 6.94
CA TRP A 63 -10.04 -11.21 5.55
C TRP A 63 -8.64 -11.78 5.35
N LEU A 64 -8.39 -12.48 4.26
CA LEU A 64 -7.05 -12.97 3.92
C LEU A 64 -6.77 -12.78 2.43
N SER A 65 -5.79 -11.93 2.12
CA SER A 65 -5.26 -11.74 0.77
C SER A 65 -3.98 -12.52 0.56
N SER A 66 -3.83 -13.10 -0.63
CA SER A 66 -2.68 -13.91 -1.00
C SER A 66 -1.55 -13.03 -1.55
N VAL A 67 -0.30 -13.42 -1.28
CA VAL A 67 0.88 -12.82 -1.90
C VAL A 67 0.91 -13.18 -3.39
N VAL A 68 1.35 -12.24 -4.22
CA VAL A 68 1.70 -12.43 -5.63
C VAL A 68 3.09 -11.87 -5.89
N LEU A 69 3.80 -12.47 -6.84
CA LEU A 69 5.14 -12.06 -7.24
C LEU A 69 5.14 -11.64 -8.71
N PRO A 70 4.76 -10.41 -9.05
CA PRO A 70 4.97 -9.87 -10.39
C PRO A 70 6.47 -9.61 -10.65
N LYS A 71 6.86 -9.60 -11.93
CA LYS A 71 8.24 -9.32 -12.38
C LYS A 71 8.32 -8.11 -13.34
N PRO A 72 7.78 -6.93 -12.97
CA PRO A 72 7.86 -5.77 -13.83
C PRO A 72 9.34 -5.33 -13.93
N GLY A 73 9.86 -5.19 -15.15
CA GLY A 73 11.25 -4.76 -15.37
C GLY A 73 12.31 -5.78 -14.91
N GLY A 74 11.98 -7.07 -14.85
CA GLY A 74 12.98 -8.14 -14.65
C GLY A 74 13.34 -8.47 -13.19
N LYS A 75 12.81 -7.73 -12.21
CA LYS A 75 12.98 -8.04 -10.77
C LYS A 75 11.66 -8.50 -10.15
N TRP A 76 11.69 -9.58 -9.37
CA TRP A 76 10.53 -10.02 -8.58
C TRP A 76 10.22 -8.99 -7.49
N ARG A 77 8.94 -8.70 -7.28
CA ARG A 77 8.46 -7.83 -6.20
C ARG A 77 7.37 -8.55 -5.43
N MET A 78 7.40 -8.49 -4.10
CA MET A 78 6.27 -8.94 -3.29
C MET A 78 5.11 -7.96 -3.45
N SER A 79 3.93 -8.47 -3.73
CA SER A 79 2.71 -7.66 -3.80
C SER A 79 1.55 -8.46 -3.23
N ILE A 80 0.53 -7.78 -2.69
CA ILE A 80 -0.64 -8.43 -2.09
C ILE A 80 -1.82 -8.31 -3.06
N ASP A 81 -2.54 -9.41 -3.26
CA ASP A 81 -3.71 -9.47 -4.12
C ASP A 81 -4.96 -8.96 -3.39
N TYR A 82 -5.14 -7.64 -3.36
CA TYR A 82 -6.29 -6.98 -2.73
C TYR A 82 -7.56 -6.98 -3.58
N ARG A 83 -7.65 -7.75 -4.68
CA ARG A 83 -8.81 -7.67 -5.59
C ARG A 83 -10.15 -7.93 -4.91
N ASP A 84 -10.22 -8.87 -3.97
CA ASP A 84 -11.47 -9.15 -3.27
C ASP A 84 -11.79 -8.11 -2.19
N LEU A 85 -10.76 -7.57 -1.53
CA LEU A 85 -10.89 -6.46 -0.58
C LEU A 85 -11.35 -5.18 -1.30
N ASN A 86 -10.76 -4.85 -2.44
CA ASN A 86 -11.07 -3.67 -3.23
C ASN A 86 -12.48 -3.71 -3.82
N LYS A 87 -13.04 -4.90 -4.10
CA LYS A 87 -14.46 -5.05 -4.48
C LYS A 87 -15.40 -4.76 -3.31
N ALA A 88 -14.94 -4.97 -2.08
CA ALA A 88 -15.72 -4.76 -0.87
C ALA A 88 -15.72 -3.29 -0.41
N CYS A 89 -14.74 -2.51 -0.86
CA CYS A 89 -14.70 -1.08 -0.63
C CYS A 89 -15.53 -0.35 -1.72
N PRO A 90 -16.51 0.49 -1.36
CA PRO A 90 -17.15 1.39 -2.30
C PRO A 90 -16.10 2.37 -2.83
N LYS A 91 -16.30 2.85 -4.07
CA LYS A 91 -15.41 3.84 -4.65
C LYS A 91 -15.51 5.14 -3.86
N ASP A 92 -14.39 5.58 -3.31
CA ASP A 92 -14.29 6.92 -2.75
C ASP A 92 -14.42 7.94 -3.89
N LEU A 93 -15.27 8.95 -3.68
CA LEU A 93 -15.50 10.05 -4.60
C LEU A 93 -14.82 11.32 -4.08
N TYR A 94 -13.64 11.18 -3.47
CA TYR A 94 -12.86 12.32 -3.02
C TYR A 94 -12.71 13.34 -4.17
N PRO A 95 -13.15 14.60 -3.98
CA PRO A 95 -13.18 15.56 -5.05
C PRO A 95 -11.75 15.97 -5.39
N PHE A 96 -11.21 15.42 -6.47
CA PHE A 96 -9.92 15.85 -6.98
C PHE A 96 -10.12 17.20 -7.71
N PRO A 97 -9.37 18.26 -7.34
CA PRO A 97 -9.44 19.52 -8.06
C PRO A 97 -9.04 19.33 -9.52
N ARG A 98 -9.59 20.14 -10.44
CA ARG A 98 -9.20 20.08 -11.85
C ARG A 98 -7.73 20.47 -11.98
N ILE A 99 -6.99 19.71 -12.78
CA ILE A 99 -5.55 19.95 -13.00
C ILE A 99 -5.32 21.40 -13.50
N ASP A 100 -6.15 21.89 -14.42
CA ASP A 100 -6.02 23.26 -14.95
C ASP A 100 -6.13 24.32 -13.84
N GLN A 101 -7.01 24.12 -12.85
CA GLN A 101 -7.12 25.05 -11.71
C GLN A 101 -5.87 25.03 -10.84
N LEU A 102 -5.26 23.85 -10.64
CA LEU A 102 -4.01 23.72 -9.89
C LEU A 102 -2.86 24.41 -10.63
N VAL A 103 -2.75 24.22 -11.94
CA VAL A 103 -1.71 24.82 -12.79
C VAL A 103 -1.88 26.34 -12.86
N ASP A 104 -3.09 26.83 -13.10
CA ASP A 104 -3.37 28.28 -13.16
C ASP A 104 -3.06 28.96 -11.83
N SER A 105 -3.40 28.31 -10.71
CA SER A 105 -3.11 28.83 -9.37
C SER A 105 -1.61 28.93 -9.08
N THR A 106 -0.79 28.08 -9.69
CA THR A 106 0.66 28.02 -9.47
C THR A 106 1.47 28.79 -10.50
N SER A 107 0.89 29.13 -11.65
CA SER A 107 1.53 29.83 -12.77
C SER A 107 2.06 31.24 -12.46
N ARG A 108 1.58 31.88 -11.39
CA ARG A 108 1.97 33.25 -10.99
C ARG A 108 3.14 33.32 -10.01
N TYR A 109 3.68 32.18 -9.59
CA TYR A 109 4.83 32.15 -8.69
C TYR A 109 6.14 32.06 -9.48
N GLU A 110 7.12 32.87 -9.09
CA GLU A 110 8.44 32.92 -9.74
C GLU A 110 9.32 31.70 -9.46
N LEU A 111 9.01 30.94 -8.40
CA LEU A 111 9.73 29.73 -8.00
C LEU A 111 8.74 28.62 -7.66
N SER A 112 9.04 27.42 -8.13
CA SER A 112 8.30 26.19 -7.79
C SER A 112 9.27 25.11 -7.32
N SER A 113 8.84 24.30 -6.35
CA SER A 113 9.55 23.11 -5.90
C SER A 113 8.63 21.90 -6.01
N MET A 114 9.19 20.75 -6.38
CA MET A 114 8.47 19.49 -6.52
C MET A 114 9.00 18.51 -5.48
N MET A 115 8.10 17.87 -4.73
CA MET A 115 8.43 16.85 -3.75
C MET A 115 7.89 15.50 -4.23
N ASP A 116 8.70 14.45 -4.11
CA ASP A 116 8.28 13.07 -4.38
C ASP A 116 7.91 12.37 -3.07
N ALA A 117 6.65 11.97 -2.94
CA ALA A 117 6.12 11.23 -1.81
C ALA A 117 6.00 9.72 -2.13
N SER A 118 7.00 9.14 -2.80
CA SER A 118 7.01 7.75 -3.25
C SER A 118 6.88 6.70 -2.13
N GLN A 119 7.12 7.09 -0.88
CA GLN A 119 6.95 6.25 0.31
C GLN A 119 5.73 6.64 1.16
N GLY A 120 4.83 7.50 0.66
CA GLY A 120 3.67 7.97 1.42
C GLY A 120 2.60 6.90 1.73
N TYR A 121 2.77 5.67 1.25
CA TYR A 121 1.90 4.53 1.55
C TYR A 121 2.45 3.58 2.62
N GLN A 122 3.71 3.76 3.03
CA GLN A 122 4.34 2.94 4.06
C GLN A 122 4.02 3.50 5.45
#